data_AF-A0A1I0EDY2-F1
#
_entry.id   AF-A0A1I0EDY2-F1
#
_cell.length_a   1.000
_cell.length_b   1.000
_cell.length_c   1.000
_cell.angle_alpha   90.00
_cell.angle_beta   90.00
_cell.angle_gamma   90.00
#
_symmetry.space_group_name_H-M   'P 1'
#
loop_
_entity.id
_entity.type
_entity.pdbx_description
1 polymer ?
#
loop_
_entity_poly.entity_id
_entity_poly.type
_entity_poly.pdbx_seq_one_letter_code
_entity_poly.pdbx_strand_id
1 'polypeptide(L)'
;MSGVIENMEANIEDLRNEVAELKRKVGALESGNIEKEVCTTLEERLWTPQKERDEIVERAKSDVESLKDSKGGITSRLGYREGESGIICDAEFIVNDGKRTVVCLLKGQLSSIVYARGIAKCAPNDCFNVHIGKAIALRRALGLEVPSEYLNAPQPTEVRVGDIVEYEGEFCEVVPDNTDIGDEVPLRYCWVTSAFATQGKIIDDSRE
;
A
#
# COMPACT_ATOMS: atom_id res chain seq x y z
N MET A 1 1.92 31.23 46.61
CA MET A 1 3.23 30.58 46.40
C MET A 1 3.19 29.06 46.61
N SER A 2 2.38 28.52 47.54
CA SER A 2 2.30 27.06 47.82
C SER A 2 1.84 26.21 46.61
N GLY A 3 0.72 26.55 45.97
CA GLY A 3 0.14 25.70 44.91
C GLY A 3 0.95 25.61 43.60
N VAL A 4 1.89 26.54 43.36
CA VAL A 4 2.79 26.44 42.18
C VAL A 4 3.91 25.45 42.45
N ILE A 5 4.40 25.40 43.69
CA ILE A 5 5.46 24.46 44.10
C ILE A 5 4.90 23.04 44.14
N GLU A 6 3.70 22.84 44.70
CA GLU A 6 3.03 21.53 44.72
C GLU A 6 2.76 20.98 43.32
N ASN A 7 2.34 21.83 42.37
CA ASN A 7 2.14 21.43 40.98
C ASN A 7 3.47 21.10 40.27
N MET A 8 4.55 21.80 40.60
CA MET A 8 5.88 21.50 40.06
C MET A 8 6.43 20.19 40.64
N GLU A 9 6.19 19.91 41.92
CA GLU A 9 6.59 18.66 42.58
C GLU A 9 5.86 17.45 41.99
N ALA A 10 4.55 17.56 41.73
CA ALA A 10 3.78 16.52 41.03
C ALA A 10 4.33 16.26 39.61
N ASN A 11 4.58 17.31 38.83
CA ASN A 11 5.14 17.18 37.48
C ASN A 11 6.55 16.56 37.48
N ILE A 12 7.37 16.89 38.49
CA ILE A 12 8.71 16.31 38.63
C ILE A 12 8.62 14.82 38.95
N GLU A 13 7.65 14.40 39.75
CA GLU A 13 7.45 12.99 40.09
C GLU A 13 6.96 12.19 38.88
N ASP A 14 6.03 12.74 38.10
CA ASP A 14 5.54 12.12 36.86
C ASP A 14 6.67 11.97 35.83
N LEU A 15 7.47 13.01 35.61
CA LEU A 15 8.63 12.95 34.71
C LEU A 15 9.69 11.95 35.17
N ARG A 16 9.88 11.78 36.49
CA ARG A 16 10.79 10.78 37.04
C ARG A 16 10.29 9.36 36.76
N ASN A 17 8.98 9.14 36.88
CA ASN A 17 8.36 7.86 36.58
C ASN A 17 8.49 7.51 35.09
N GLU A 18 8.23 8.47 34.18
CA GLU A 18 8.42 8.28 32.74
C GLU A 18 9.88 7.98 32.38
N VAL A 19 10.83 8.73 32.95
CA VAL A 19 12.27 8.49 32.69
C VAL A 19 12.72 7.13 33.22
N ALA A 20 12.18 6.67 34.35
CA ALA A 20 12.46 5.34 34.88
C ALA A 20 11.93 4.23 33.97
N GLU A 21 10.73 4.40 33.42
CA GLU A 21 10.13 3.47 32.48
C GLU A 21 10.89 3.44 31.14
N LEU A 22 11.25 4.60 30.60
CA LEU A 22 12.04 4.72 29.38
C LEU A 22 13.43 4.08 29.53
N LYS A 23 14.09 4.28 30.67
CA LYS A 23 15.37 3.60 30.95
C LYS A 23 15.22 2.08 31.00
N ARG A 24 14.11 1.57 31.52
CA ARG A 24 13.82 0.13 31.52
C ARG A 24 13.63 -0.40 30.10
N LYS A 25 12.90 0.33 29.24
CA LYS A 25 12.68 -0.02 27.83
C LYS A 25 13.98 0.02 27.02
N VAL A 26 14.81 1.04 27.22
CA VAL A 26 16.13 1.14 26.55
C VAL A 26 17.06 -0.01 26.98
N GLY A 27 17.12 -0.36 28.26
CA GLY A 27 17.92 -1.49 28.73
C GLY A 27 17.46 -2.85 28.17
N ALA A 28 16.15 -3.03 27.94
CA ALA A 28 15.61 -4.22 27.29
C ALA A 28 15.96 -4.29 25.78
N LEU A 29 15.97 -3.14 25.10
CA LEU A 29 16.40 -3.02 23.71
C LEU A 29 17.90 -3.28 23.53
N GLU A 30 18.74 -2.77 24.43
CA GLU A 30 20.20 -2.94 24.40
C GLU A 30 20.66 -4.37 24.73
N SER A 31 19.87 -5.13 25.48
CA SER A 31 20.19 -6.51 25.87
C SER A 31 19.78 -7.57 24.84
N GLY A 32 19.20 -7.17 23.70
CA GLY A 32 18.90 -8.08 22.58
C GLY A 32 17.85 -9.15 22.88
N ASN A 33 17.17 -9.06 24.02
CA ASN A 33 16.11 -9.99 24.41
C ASN A 33 14.78 -9.49 23.84
N ILE A 34 14.56 -9.73 22.55
CA ILE A 34 13.29 -9.46 21.86
C ILE A 34 12.27 -10.52 22.28
N GLU A 35 11.84 -10.48 23.54
CA GLU A 35 10.54 -11.01 23.90
C GLU A 35 9.53 -9.98 23.39
N LYS A 36 8.93 -10.28 22.24
CA LYS A 36 7.88 -9.49 21.58
C LYS A 36 6.93 -8.93 22.63
N GLU A 37 6.96 -7.61 22.87
CA GLU A 37 6.01 -6.94 23.73
C GLU A 37 4.61 -7.35 23.29
N VAL A 38 3.89 -8.01 24.20
CA VAL A 38 2.51 -8.42 23.99
C VAL A 38 1.67 -7.14 23.98
N CYS A 39 1.31 -6.73 22.76
CA CYS A 39 0.19 -5.86 22.38
C CYS A 39 -0.82 -5.58 23.51
N THR A 40 -0.84 -4.34 24.01
CA THR A 40 -1.58 -3.91 25.21
C THR A 40 -2.92 -3.23 24.89
N THR A 41 -3.28 -3.06 23.62
CA THR A 41 -4.57 -2.48 23.21
C THR A 41 -5.45 -3.48 22.43
N LEU A 42 -6.79 -3.38 22.60
CA LEU A 42 -7.75 -4.19 21.83
C LEU A 42 -7.68 -3.88 20.33
N GLU A 43 -7.37 -2.63 19.96
CA GLU A 43 -7.28 -2.16 18.58
C GLU A 43 -6.08 -2.76 17.85
N GLU A 44 -4.91 -2.84 18.50
CA GLU A 44 -3.72 -3.50 17.94
C GLU A 44 -3.89 -5.03 17.86
N ARG A 45 -4.70 -5.65 18.73
CA ARG A 45 -5.05 -7.08 18.66
C ARG A 45 -5.93 -7.43 17.46
N LEU A 46 -6.68 -6.46 16.94
CA LEU A 46 -7.55 -6.58 15.77
C LEU A 46 -6.84 -6.16 14.47
N TRP A 47 -5.60 -5.67 14.56
CA TRP A 47 -4.78 -5.31 13.42
C TRP A 47 -4.21 -6.57 12.76
N THR A 48 -4.91 -7.06 11.73
CA THR A 48 -4.44 -8.18 10.91
C THR A 48 -3.53 -7.67 9.79
N PRO A 49 -2.57 -8.46 9.31
CA PRO A 49 -1.78 -8.12 8.11
C PRO A 49 -2.66 -7.77 6.89
N GLN A 50 -3.84 -8.39 6.79
CA GLN A 50 -4.82 -8.05 5.76
C GLN A 50 -5.34 -6.63 5.89
N LYS A 51 -5.70 -6.20 7.11
CA LYS A 51 -6.19 -4.85 7.36
C LYS A 51 -5.13 -3.80 7.03
N GLU A 52 -3.88 -4.06 7.43
CA GLU A 52 -2.75 -3.20 7.08
C GLU A 52 -2.58 -3.07 5.56
N ARG A 53 -2.65 -4.21 4.85
CA ARG A 53 -2.58 -4.21 3.38
C ARG A 53 -3.71 -3.41 2.76
N ASP A 54 -4.95 -3.63 3.21
CA ASP A 54 -6.12 -2.93 2.73
C ASP A 54 -5.97 -1.40 2.94
N GLU A 55 -5.45 -0.97 4.10
CA GLU A 55 -5.18 0.46 4.37
C GLU A 55 -4.06 1.03 3.50
N ILE A 56 -3.01 0.26 3.21
CA ILE A 56 -1.94 0.68 2.28
C ILE A 56 -2.49 0.85 0.87
N VAL A 57 -3.34 -0.06 0.40
CA VAL A 57 -3.99 0.02 -0.91
C VAL A 57 -4.88 1.27 -0.99
N GLU A 58 -5.69 1.54 0.04
CA GLU A 58 -6.53 2.74 0.09
C GLU A 58 -5.70 4.02 0.13
N ARG A 59 -4.59 4.02 0.87
CA ARG A 59 -3.64 5.15 0.87
C ARG A 59 -3.03 5.35 -0.51
N ALA A 60 -2.66 4.28 -1.22
CA ALA A 60 -2.13 4.37 -2.58
C ALA A 60 -3.16 4.96 -3.57
N LYS A 61 -4.44 4.58 -3.46
CA LYS A 61 -5.53 5.17 -4.25
C LYS A 61 -5.68 6.67 -3.96
N SER A 62 -5.71 7.03 -2.68
CA SER A 62 -5.81 8.43 -2.23
C SER A 62 -4.59 9.26 -2.65
N ASP A 63 -3.39 8.68 -2.65
CA ASP A 63 -2.16 9.34 -3.06
C ASP A 63 -2.20 9.75 -4.53
N VAL A 64 -2.65 8.85 -5.41
CA VAL A 64 -2.80 9.12 -6.85
C VAL A 64 -3.76 10.28 -7.12
N GLU A 65 -4.82 10.41 -6.32
CA GLU A 65 -5.80 11.49 -6.47
C GLU A 65 -5.34 12.80 -5.81
N SER A 66 -4.78 12.73 -4.60
CA SER A 66 -4.33 13.91 -3.85
C SER A 66 -3.17 14.63 -4.54
N LEU A 67 -2.33 13.92 -5.30
CA LEU A 67 -1.27 14.52 -6.11
C LEU A 67 -1.80 15.28 -7.35
N LYS A 68 -3.10 15.19 -7.68
CA LYS A 68 -3.75 16.02 -8.71
C LYS A 68 -4.15 17.39 -8.14
N ASP A 69 -3.20 18.10 -7.55
CA ASP A 69 -3.47 19.33 -6.79
C ASP A 69 -3.43 20.62 -7.65
N SER A 70 -2.99 20.53 -8.90
CA SER A 70 -2.62 21.68 -9.70
C SER A 70 -3.57 21.89 -10.87
N LYS A 71 -4.07 23.10 -11.03
CA LYS A 71 -4.99 23.46 -12.12
C LYS A 71 -4.23 24.05 -13.32
N GLY A 72 -4.48 23.50 -14.51
CA GLY A 72 -3.94 24.05 -15.75
C GLY A 72 -4.50 25.44 -16.04
N GLY A 73 -3.62 26.41 -16.31
CA GLY A 73 -4.02 27.81 -16.52
C GLY A 73 -4.93 28.02 -17.74
N ILE A 74 -4.73 27.24 -18.80
CA ILE A 74 -5.51 27.34 -20.05
C ILE A 74 -6.66 26.32 -20.06
N THR A 75 -6.37 25.06 -19.72
CA THR A 75 -7.34 23.96 -19.76
C THR A 75 -8.35 24.00 -18.63
N SER A 76 -8.03 24.69 -17.52
CA SER A 76 -8.80 24.66 -16.27
C SER A 76 -9.01 23.25 -15.68
N ARG A 77 -8.25 22.24 -16.13
CA ARG A 77 -8.33 20.87 -15.61
C ARG A 77 -7.34 20.69 -14.46
N LEU A 78 -7.72 19.89 -13.47
CA LEU A 78 -6.77 19.39 -12.47
C LEU A 78 -5.81 18.41 -13.12
N GLY A 79 -4.57 18.43 -12.68
CA GLY A 79 -3.52 17.55 -13.17
C GLY A 79 -2.34 17.55 -12.21
N TYR A 80 -1.30 16.85 -12.63
CA TYR A 80 -0.07 16.70 -11.88
C TYR A 80 0.92 17.76 -12.31
N ARG A 81 1.52 18.45 -11.36
CA ARG A 81 2.63 19.35 -11.65
C ARG A 81 3.91 18.54 -11.76
N GLU A 82 4.44 18.46 -12.97
CA GLU A 82 5.76 17.86 -13.19
C GLU A 82 6.84 18.77 -12.56
N GLY A 83 7.80 18.17 -11.86
CA GLY A 83 8.72 18.89 -10.98
C GLY A 83 9.78 19.72 -11.70
N GLU A 84 10.32 19.24 -12.83
CA GLU A 84 11.43 19.88 -13.53
C GLU A 84 10.97 21.02 -14.45
N SER A 85 9.94 20.78 -15.24
CA SER A 85 9.37 21.72 -16.21
C SER A 85 8.26 22.60 -15.62
N GLY A 86 7.68 22.22 -14.48
CA GLY A 86 6.54 22.92 -13.86
C GLY A 86 5.23 22.80 -14.67
N ILE A 87 5.20 21.97 -15.71
CA ILE A 87 4.07 21.81 -16.62
C ILE A 87 3.00 20.94 -15.97
N ILE A 88 1.74 21.35 -16.16
CA ILE A 88 0.60 20.55 -15.72
C ILE A 88 0.36 19.42 -16.72
N CYS A 89 0.38 18.20 -16.19
CA CYS A 89 0.30 16.96 -16.95
C CYS A 89 -0.90 16.12 -16.51
N ASP A 90 -1.43 15.34 -17.44
CA ASP A 90 -2.34 14.23 -17.16
C ASP A 90 -1.49 12.94 -17.04
N ALA A 91 -1.84 12.05 -16.10
CA ALA A 91 -1.17 10.76 -15.96
C ALA A 91 -1.86 9.68 -16.79
N GLU A 92 -1.10 8.99 -17.62
CA GLU A 92 -1.52 7.80 -18.32
C GLU A 92 -0.81 6.58 -17.73
N PHE A 93 -1.61 5.62 -17.25
CA PHE A 93 -1.09 4.39 -16.66
C PHE A 93 -1.18 3.24 -17.65
N ILE A 94 -0.04 2.63 -17.94
CA ILE A 94 0.08 1.41 -18.74
C ILE A 94 0.39 0.28 -17.77
N VAL A 95 -0.56 -0.63 -17.61
CA VAL A 95 -0.45 -1.80 -16.73
C VAL A 95 -0.08 -3.02 -17.57
N ASN A 96 0.89 -3.79 -17.11
CA ASN A 96 1.27 -5.06 -17.71
C ASN A 96 1.32 -6.13 -16.62
N ASP A 97 0.20 -6.81 -16.43
CA ASP A 97 -0.02 -7.79 -15.36
C ASP A 97 0.91 -9.00 -15.52
N GLY A 98 1.08 -9.47 -16.77
CA GLY A 98 2.00 -10.57 -17.09
C GLY A 98 3.47 -10.27 -16.76
N LYS A 99 3.88 -8.99 -16.75
CA LYS A 99 5.21 -8.57 -16.29
C LYS A 99 5.20 -7.92 -14.90
N ARG A 100 4.05 -7.92 -14.22
CA ARG A 100 3.82 -7.26 -12.91
C ARG A 100 4.41 -5.85 -12.86
N THR A 101 4.20 -5.08 -13.93
CA THR A 101 4.83 -3.78 -14.14
C THR A 101 3.76 -2.73 -14.43
N VAL A 102 3.86 -1.59 -13.76
CA VAL A 102 3.04 -0.40 -14.03
C VAL A 102 3.94 0.73 -14.49
N VAL A 103 3.59 1.34 -15.62
CA VAL A 103 4.29 2.51 -16.15
C VAL A 103 3.35 3.71 -16.09
N CYS A 104 3.83 4.82 -15.54
CA CYS A 104 3.14 6.10 -15.55
C CYS A 104 3.83 7.03 -16.56
N LEU A 105 3.05 7.57 -17.50
CA LEU A 105 3.49 8.61 -18.43
C LEU A 105 2.78 9.92 -18.08
N LEU A 106 3.56 10.96 -17.77
CA LEU A 106 3.03 12.30 -17.56
C LEU A 106 2.99 13.05 -18.90
N LYS A 107 1.79 13.25 -19.44
CA LYS A 107 1.57 13.93 -20.71
C LYS A 107 1.08 15.34 -20.46
N GLY A 108 1.72 16.35 -21.07
CA GLY A 108 1.28 17.73 -20.90
C GLY A 108 -0.13 17.94 -21.44
N GLN A 109 -0.96 18.66 -20.68
CA GLN A 109 -2.39 18.78 -20.96
C GLN A 109 -2.73 19.38 -22.33
N LEU A 110 -1.85 20.23 -22.88
CA LEU A 110 -2.05 20.92 -24.17
C LEU A 110 -1.32 20.25 -25.34
N SER A 111 -0.12 19.71 -25.09
CA SER A 111 0.75 19.20 -26.15
C SER A 111 0.66 17.69 -26.34
N SER A 112 0.10 16.96 -25.37
CA SER A 112 0.14 15.49 -25.29
C SER A 112 1.56 14.88 -25.36
N ILE A 113 2.60 15.71 -25.21
CA ILE A 113 4.00 15.30 -25.14
C ILE A 113 4.24 14.68 -23.77
N VAL A 114 4.99 13.57 -23.74
CA VAL A 114 5.44 12.94 -22.49
C VAL A 114 6.60 13.74 -21.93
N TYR A 115 6.42 14.30 -20.73
CA TYR A 115 7.45 15.08 -20.03
C TYR A 115 8.25 14.21 -19.06
N ALA A 116 7.57 13.27 -18.40
CA ALA A 116 8.22 12.38 -17.46
C ALA A 116 7.60 10.98 -17.47
N ARG A 117 8.38 10.01 -17.00
CA ARG A 117 7.98 8.61 -16.92
C ARG A 117 8.46 8.02 -15.60
N GLY A 118 7.55 7.33 -14.91
CA GLY A 118 7.89 6.48 -13.78
C GLY A 118 7.52 5.03 -14.05
N ILE A 119 8.28 4.12 -13.46
CA ILE A 119 8.09 2.68 -13.61
C ILE A 119 8.05 2.06 -12.23
N ALA A 120 7.03 1.27 -11.94
CA ALA A 120 6.94 0.38 -10.80
C ALA A 120 6.99 -1.07 -11.29
N LYS A 121 7.86 -1.88 -10.67
CA LYS A 121 7.98 -3.30 -10.96
C LYS A 121 7.88 -4.06 -9.65
N CYS A 122 6.90 -4.95 -9.57
CA CYS A 122 6.71 -5.82 -8.41
C CYS A 122 7.80 -6.92 -8.39
N ALA A 123 8.22 -7.32 -7.19
CA ALA A 123 9.18 -8.40 -7.05
C ALA A 123 8.52 -9.75 -7.43
N PRO A 124 9.27 -10.72 -7.99
CA PRO A 124 8.70 -12.00 -8.40
C PRO A 124 8.01 -12.77 -7.25
N ASN A 125 8.51 -12.60 -6.03
CA ASN A 125 8.00 -13.30 -4.85
C ASN A 125 6.85 -12.55 -4.15
N ASP A 126 6.60 -11.30 -4.56
CA ASP A 126 5.62 -10.40 -3.97
C ASP A 126 4.28 -10.46 -4.72
N CYS A 127 3.20 -10.06 -4.04
CA CYS A 127 1.86 -10.00 -4.59
C CYS A 127 1.66 -8.69 -5.34
N PHE A 128 1.33 -8.78 -6.62
CA PHE A 128 1.05 -7.63 -7.45
C PHE A 128 -0.22 -6.92 -6.98
N ASN A 129 -0.16 -5.59 -6.94
CA ASN A 129 -1.33 -4.74 -6.73
C ASN A 129 -1.23 -3.52 -7.64
N VAL A 130 -2.22 -3.34 -8.51
CA VAL A 130 -2.23 -2.29 -9.53
C VAL A 130 -2.25 -0.89 -8.90
N HIS A 131 -2.93 -0.69 -7.77
CA HIS A 131 -3.06 0.61 -7.13
C HIS A 131 -1.76 1.06 -6.47
N ILE A 132 -1.11 0.14 -5.74
CA ILE A 132 0.24 0.38 -5.19
C ILE A 132 1.22 0.65 -6.34
N GLY A 133 1.17 -0.15 -7.40
CA GLY A 133 2.00 0.04 -8.60
C GLY A 133 1.79 1.41 -9.26
N LYS A 134 0.53 1.85 -9.40
CA LYS A 134 0.17 3.17 -9.95
C LYS A 134 0.72 4.31 -9.08
N ALA A 135 0.57 4.23 -7.76
CA ALA A 135 1.09 5.25 -6.84
C ALA A 135 2.63 5.35 -6.91
N ILE A 136 3.34 4.21 -6.85
CA ILE A 136 4.80 4.18 -6.97
C ILE A 136 5.25 4.74 -8.32
N ALA A 137 4.62 4.32 -9.42
CA ALA A 137 4.97 4.77 -10.75
C ALA A 137 4.74 6.29 -10.90
N LEU A 138 3.64 6.81 -10.37
CA LEU A 138 3.33 8.24 -10.41
C LEU A 138 4.35 9.05 -9.61
N ARG A 139 4.63 8.67 -8.35
CA ARG A 139 5.61 9.39 -7.52
C ARG A 139 6.99 9.42 -8.17
N ARG A 140 7.43 8.30 -8.75
CA ARG A 140 8.66 8.22 -9.54
C ARG A 140 8.63 9.13 -10.77
N ALA A 141 7.49 9.23 -11.46
CA ALA A 141 7.34 10.12 -12.61
C ALA A 141 7.43 11.59 -12.19
N LEU A 142 6.92 11.94 -11.01
CA LEU A 142 6.97 13.29 -10.45
C LEU A 142 8.29 13.64 -9.76
N GLY A 143 9.23 12.69 -9.67
CA GLY A 143 10.49 12.87 -8.93
C GLY A 143 10.32 12.93 -7.41
N LEU A 144 9.19 12.44 -6.88
CA LEU A 144 8.90 12.41 -5.44
C LEU A 144 9.46 11.14 -4.80
N GLU A 145 9.79 11.24 -3.51
CA GLU A 145 10.14 10.07 -2.70
C GLU A 145 8.95 9.10 -2.61
N VAL A 146 9.24 7.81 -2.74
CA VAL A 146 8.25 6.74 -2.63
C VAL A 146 8.18 6.28 -1.17
N PRO A 147 6.99 6.33 -0.53
CA PRO A 147 6.80 5.83 0.83
C PRO A 147 7.27 4.38 0.97
N SER A 148 7.96 4.09 2.07
CA SER A 148 8.53 2.76 2.31
C SER A 148 7.42 1.71 2.54
N GLU A 149 6.24 2.13 2.98
CA GLU A 149 5.07 1.26 3.15
C GLU A 149 4.56 0.68 1.83
N TYR A 150 4.74 1.41 0.71
CA TYR A 150 4.36 0.90 -0.62
C TYR A 150 5.36 -0.14 -1.14
N LEU A 151 6.61 -0.11 -0.64
CA LEU A 151 7.66 -1.04 -1.04
C LEU A 151 7.70 -2.30 -0.17
N ASN A 152 7.13 -2.24 1.03
CA ASN A 152 7.16 -3.33 2.02
C ASN A 152 5.76 -3.70 2.51
N ALA A 153 4.75 -3.54 1.65
CA ALA A 153 3.37 -3.91 2.00
C ALA A 153 3.28 -5.40 2.38
N PRO A 154 2.56 -5.77 3.44
CA PRO A 154 2.40 -7.17 3.82
C PRO A 154 1.67 -7.96 2.73
N GLN A 155 1.94 -9.27 2.62
CA GLN A 155 1.23 -10.15 1.68
C GLN A 155 -0.26 -10.25 2.08
N PRO A 156 -1.18 -10.35 1.10
CA PRO A 156 -2.58 -10.60 1.40
C PRO A 156 -2.74 -12.00 2.00
N THR A 157 -3.58 -12.11 3.03
CA THR A 157 -3.85 -13.37 3.74
C THR A 157 -5.27 -13.88 3.50
N GLU A 158 -6.17 -13.02 3.03
CA GLU A 158 -7.56 -13.37 2.76
C GLU A 158 -7.84 -13.31 1.26
N VAL A 159 -8.29 -14.44 0.72
CA VAL A 159 -8.71 -14.55 -0.67
C VAL A 159 -10.11 -13.97 -0.82
N ARG A 160 -10.29 -13.12 -1.81
CA ARG A 160 -11.55 -12.46 -2.15
C ARG A 160 -11.80 -12.59 -3.66
N VAL A 161 -13.04 -12.34 -4.05
CA VAL A 161 -13.42 -12.31 -5.47
C VAL A 161 -12.58 -11.26 -6.22
N GLY A 162 -12.10 -11.63 -7.40
CA GLY A 162 -11.21 -10.81 -8.24
C GLY A 162 -9.72 -10.99 -7.96
N ASP A 163 -9.34 -11.77 -6.94
CA ASP A 163 -7.93 -12.13 -6.71
C ASP A 163 -7.46 -13.15 -7.75
N ILE A 164 -6.18 -13.11 -8.12
CA ILE A 164 -5.53 -14.18 -8.90
C ILE A 164 -4.71 -15.03 -7.95
N VAL A 165 -4.98 -16.33 -7.97
CA VAL A 165 -4.37 -17.31 -7.08
C VAL A 165 -3.55 -18.31 -7.90
N GLU A 166 -2.36 -18.63 -7.40
CA GLU A 166 -1.48 -19.68 -7.91
C GLU A 166 -1.61 -20.92 -7.02
N TYR A 167 -1.99 -22.06 -7.61
CA TYR A 167 -2.05 -23.35 -6.93
C TYR A 167 -1.43 -24.43 -7.82
N GLU A 168 -0.37 -25.09 -7.33
CA GLU A 168 0.38 -26.13 -8.07
C GLU A 168 0.88 -25.71 -9.47
N GLY A 169 1.14 -24.41 -9.68
CA GLY A 169 1.62 -23.85 -10.94
C GLY A 169 0.52 -23.44 -11.93
N GLU A 170 -0.74 -23.64 -11.56
CA GLU A 170 -1.91 -23.14 -12.28
C GLU A 170 -2.38 -21.80 -11.69
N PHE A 171 -2.87 -20.91 -12.56
CA PHE A 171 -3.39 -19.59 -12.17
C PHE A 171 -4.90 -19.53 -12.40
N CYS A 172 -5.65 -19.15 -11.37
CA CYS A 172 -7.09 -18.94 -11.47
C CYS A 172 -7.51 -17.58 -10.92
N GLU A 173 -8.46 -16.94 -11.60
CA GLU A 173 -9.16 -15.76 -11.09
C GLU A 173 -10.31 -16.20 -10.19
N VAL A 174 -10.37 -15.64 -8.98
CA VAL A 174 -11.36 -16.03 -7.97
C VAL A 174 -12.71 -15.39 -8.30
N VAL A 175 -13.74 -16.20 -8.39
CA VAL A 175 -15.12 -15.78 -8.69
C VAL A 175 -16.10 -16.20 -7.58
N PRO A 176 -17.29 -15.59 -7.51
CA PRO A 176 -18.33 -16.01 -6.56
C PRO A 176 -18.76 -17.48 -6.77
N ASP A 177 -19.15 -18.17 -5.69
CA ASP A 177 -19.54 -19.60 -5.72
C ASP A 177 -20.74 -19.91 -6.63
N ASN A 178 -21.55 -18.90 -6.98
CA ASN A 178 -22.70 -19.03 -7.86
C ASN A 178 -22.38 -18.79 -9.34
N THR A 179 -21.10 -18.59 -9.69
CA THR A 179 -20.66 -18.38 -11.08
C THR A 179 -20.60 -19.72 -11.80
N ASP A 180 -21.24 -19.81 -12.96
CA ASP A 180 -21.08 -20.97 -13.85
C ASP A 180 -19.75 -20.85 -14.59
N ILE A 181 -18.79 -21.70 -14.22
CA ILE A 181 -17.41 -21.69 -14.75
C ILE A 181 -17.25 -22.68 -15.91
N GLY A 182 -18.21 -23.58 -16.12
CA GLY A 182 -18.07 -24.70 -17.04
C GLY A 182 -16.97 -25.69 -16.62
N ASP A 183 -16.79 -26.75 -17.42
CA ASP A 183 -15.84 -27.85 -17.15
C ASP A 183 -14.48 -27.67 -17.86
N GLU A 184 -14.17 -26.49 -18.40
CA GLU A 184 -12.93 -26.29 -19.17
C GLU A 184 -11.68 -26.21 -18.28
N VAL A 185 -10.66 -26.99 -18.67
CA VAL A 185 -9.31 -27.02 -18.05
C VAL A 185 -8.33 -26.33 -19.02
N PRO A 186 -7.43 -25.42 -18.57
CA PRO A 186 -7.20 -24.99 -17.19
C PRO A 186 -8.31 -24.08 -16.69
N LEU A 187 -8.66 -24.24 -15.40
CA LEU A 187 -9.67 -23.44 -14.71
C LEU A 187 -9.21 -21.99 -14.66
N ARG A 188 -9.51 -21.23 -15.71
CA ARG A 188 -9.33 -19.77 -15.77
C ARG A 188 -9.96 -19.09 -14.56
N TYR A 189 -11.01 -19.69 -14.00
CA TYR A 189 -11.73 -19.22 -12.84
C TYR A 189 -11.83 -20.31 -11.77
N CYS A 190 -11.85 -19.89 -10.51
CA CYS A 190 -12.06 -20.79 -9.36
C CYS A 190 -13.03 -20.13 -8.37
N TRP A 191 -13.93 -20.93 -7.77
CA TRP A 191 -14.83 -20.40 -6.74
C TRP A 191 -14.07 -19.98 -5.49
N VAL A 192 -14.54 -18.94 -4.80
CA VAL A 192 -13.92 -18.43 -3.57
C VAL A 192 -13.82 -19.49 -2.46
N THR A 193 -14.76 -20.44 -2.40
CA THR A 193 -14.72 -21.56 -1.44
C THR A 193 -13.95 -22.79 -1.94
N SER A 194 -13.43 -22.78 -3.16
CA SER A 194 -12.70 -23.92 -3.73
C SER A 194 -11.36 -24.20 -3.04
N ALA A 195 -10.84 -25.41 -3.20
CA ALA A 195 -9.51 -25.77 -2.74
C ALA A 195 -8.41 -24.90 -3.38
N PHE A 196 -8.57 -24.52 -4.65
CA PHE A 196 -7.67 -23.62 -5.36
C PHE A 196 -7.57 -22.27 -4.65
N ALA A 197 -8.72 -21.65 -4.35
CA ALA A 197 -8.77 -20.39 -3.62
C ALA A 197 -8.22 -20.53 -2.20
N THR A 198 -8.68 -21.53 -1.44
CA THR A 198 -8.33 -21.64 -0.01
C THR A 198 -6.90 -22.08 0.29
N GLN A 199 -6.26 -22.82 -0.63
CA GLN A 199 -4.90 -23.36 -0.44
C GLN A 199 -3.85 -22.70 -1.33
N GLY A 200 -4.28 -22.00 -2.39
CA GLY A 200 -3.36 -21.32 -3.30
C GLY A 200 -2.80 -20.03 -2.73
N LYS A 201 -1.69 -19.59 -3.34
CA LYS A 201 -1.03 -18.33 -3.00
C LYS A 201 -1.65 -17.21 -3.83
N ILE A 202 -2.09 -16.13 -3.18
CA ILE A 202 -2.51 -14.91 -3.88
C ILE A 202 -1.28 -14.27 -4.54
N ILE A 203 -1.35 -14.04 -5.84
CA ILE A 203 -0.29 -13.42 -6.63
C ILE A 203 -0.67 -12.05 -7.20
N ASP A 204 -1.96 -11.77 -7.26
CA ASP A 204 -2.54 -10.49 -7.65
C ASP A 204 -3.79 -10.23 -6.81
N ASP A 205 -3.84 -9.11 -6.10
CA ASP A 205 -4.99 -8.68 -5.30
C ASP A 205 -5.53 -7.31 -5.74
N SER A 206 -5.32 -6.97 -7.02
CA SER A 206 -5.65 -5.67 -7.59
C SER A 206 -7.13 -5.32 -7.48
N ARG A 207 -8.03 -6.31 -7.60
CA ARG A 207 -9.51 -6.20 -7.48
C ARG A 207 -10.06 -4.94 -8.16
N GLU A 208 -10.25 -5.00 -9.49
CA GLU A 208 -10.80 -3.87 -10.26
C GLU A 208 -12.23 -3.46 -9.86
#